data_AF-A0A9Q4KVP6-F1
#
_entry.id   AF-A0A9Q4KVP6-F1
#
_cell.length_a   1.000
_cell.length_b   1.000
_cell.length_c   1.000
_cell.angle_alpha   90.00
_cell.angle_beta   90.00
_cell.angle_gamma   90.00
#
_symmetry.space_group_name_H-M   'P 1'
#
loop_
_entity.id
_entity.type
_entity.pdbx_description
1 polymer ?
#
loop_
_entity_poly.entity_id
_entity_poly.type
_entity_poly.pdbx_seq_one_letter_code
_entity_poly.pdbx_strand_id
1 'polypeptide(L)'
;MNSKSSMLLIASMVAVFGIMTVPGEISADSNQVTVTPIDEKISLEETVTTMYVPKDNKLPWGTVRGEASDVVERYPIIIQFYKGEDPVHFAQVDAKGDGSYEYKFRVRNVDLETGEAINIFEGDYTVKIYKVIPNANDLI
;
A
#
# COMPACT_ATOMS: atom_id res chain seq x y z
N MET A 1 -26.58 41.29 7.32
CA MET A 1 -26.64 39.87 6.93
C MET A 1 -25.23 39.32 7.03
N ASN A 2 -24.96 38.55 8.08
CA ASN A 2 -23.61 38.09 8.43
C ASN A 2 -23.22 36.89 7.58
N SER A 3 -22.09 37.01 6.89
CA SER A 3 -21.39 35.91 6.22
C SER A 3 -20.85 34.94 7.28
N LYS A 4 -21.21 33.66 7.19
CA LYS A 4 -20.52 32.59 7.91
C LYS A 4 -19.71 31.81 6.88
N SER A 5 -18.41 32.06 6.87
CA SER A 5 -17.43 31.24 6.16
C SER A 5 -17.33 29.90 6.88
N SER A 6 -17.67 28.80 6.20
CA SER A 6 -17.52 27.44 6.71
C SER A 6 -16.08 26.97 6.48
N MET A 7 -15.27 27.07 7.52
CA MET A 7 -13.92 26.50 7.56
C MET A 7 -14.05 24.98 7.75
N LEU A 8 -13.90 24.21 6.67
CA LEU A 8 -13.74 22.75 6.76
C LEU A 8 -12.35 22.45 7.35
N LEU A 9 -12.34 22.04 8.62
CA LEU A 9 -11.19 21.45 9.29
C LEU A 9 -10.98 20.04 8.76
N ILE A 10 -10.00 19.87 7.86
CA ILE A 10 -9.49 18.55 7.47
C ILE A 10 -8.62 18.06 8.63
N ALA A 11 -9.17 17.21 9.50
CA ALA A 11 -8.40 16.56 10.57
C ALA A 11 -7.62 15.39 9.97
N SER A 12 -6.34 15.57 9.67
CA SER A 12 -5.43 14.48 9.34
C SER A 12 -5.01 13.75 10.63
N MET A 13 -5.63 12.60 10.91
CA MET A 13 -5.28 11.78 12.06
C MET A 13 -4.05 10.92 11.73
N VAL A 14 -2.85 11.42 12.02
CA VAL A 14 -1.60 10.65 11.86
C VAL A 14 -1.45 9.71 13.05
N ALA A 15 -1.81 8.43 12.89
CA ALA A 15 -1.57 7.40 13.90
C ALA A 15 -0.18 6.76 13.68
N VAL A 16 0.78 7.04 14.54
CA VAL A 16 2.13 6.42 14.51
C VAL A 16 2.11 5.16 15.36
N PHE A 17 2.04 3.98 14.74
CA PHE A 17 2.28 2.70 15.41
C PHE A 17 3.78 2.42 15.43
N GLY A 18 4.41 2.47 16.62
CA GLY A 18 5.79 2.03 16.82
C GLY A 18 5.83 0.65 17.46
N ILE A 19 6.49 -0.33 16.84
CA ILE A 19 6.80 -1.63 17.47
C ILE A 19 8.21 -2.12 17.10
N MET A 20 8.84 -2.72 18.11
CA MET A 20 10.15 -3.41 18.16
C MET A 20 10.47 -4.30 16.94
N THR A 21 11.70 -4.16 16.45
CA THR A 21 12.27 -4.99 15.38
C THR A 21 12.72 -6.36 15.90
N VAL A 22 12.29 -7.43 15.23
CA VAL A 22 12.86 -8.77 15.35
C VAL A 22 13.76 -9.00 14.12
N PRO A 23 15.04 -9.40 14.29
CA PRO A 23 15.94 -9.55 13.15
C PRO A 23 15.60 -10.83 12.37
N GLY A 24 15.24 -10.70 11.08
CA GLY A 24 15.09 -11.85 10.17
C GLY A 24 14.05 -11.71 9.08
N GLU A 25 13.12 -10.75 9.19
CA GLU A 25 12.12 -10.49 8.15
C GLU A 25 12.39 -9.14 7.47
N ILE A 26 12.05 -9.06 6.19
CA ILE A 26 12.19 -7.85 5.38
C ILE A 26 11.20 -6.83 5.94
N SER A 27 11.67 -6.01 6.88
CA SER A 27 10.83 -5.09 7.66
C SER A 27 10.54 -3.83 6.83
N ALA A 28 9.26 -3.52 6.66
CA ALA A 28 8.80 -2.27 6.08
C ALA A 28 8.71 -1.22 7.22
N ASP A 29 9.61 -0.24 7.21
CA ASP A 29 9.71 0.81 8.23
C ASP A 29 8.83 2.01 7.83
N SER A 30 7.94 2.42 8.75
CA SER A 30 6.96 3.52 8.67
C SER A 30 5.81 3.35 7.66
N ASN A 31 4.61 3.09 8.17
CA ASN A 31 3.38 3.18 7.40
C ASN A 31 2.77 4.57 7.61
N GLN A 32 2.77 5.42 6.58
CA GLN A 32 1.94 6.64 6.59
C GLN A 32 0.57 6.29 6.03
N VAL A 33 -0.47 6.42 6.85
CA VAL A 33 -1.86 6.19 6.45
C VAL A 33 -2.57 7.53 6.31
N THR A 34 -3.18 7.77 5.16
CA THR A 34 -4.01 8.96 4.88
C THR A 34 -5.37 8.51 4.41
N VAL A 35 -6.43 9.02 5.03
CA VAL A 35 -7.83 8.73 4.67
C VAL A 35 -8.46 9.96 4.05
N THR A 36 -8.96 9.84 2.83
CA THR A 36 -9.62 10.92 2.09
C THR A 36 -11.06 10.53 1.75
N PRO A 37 -12.09 11.24 2.25
CA PRO A 37 -13.48 10.97 1.89
C PRO A 37 -13.69 11.06 0.37
N ILE A 38 -14.38 10.07 -0.19
CA ILE A 38 -14.88 10.12 -1.58
C ILE A 38 -16.29 10.71 -1.58
N ASP A 39 -17.14 10.21 -0.68
CA ASP A 39 -18.51 10.69 -0.46
C ASP A 39 -18.95 10.46 1.01
N GLU A 40 -20.25 10.56 1.28
CA GLU A 40 -20.84 10.38 2.62
C GLU A 40 -20.71 8.95 3.18
N LYS A 41 -20.46 7.94 2.33
CA LYS A 41 -20.45 6.52 2.70
C LYS A 41 -19.06 5.90 2.68
N ILE A 42 -18.17 6.34 1.80
CA ILE A 42 -16.87 5.69 1.58
C ILE A 42 -15.70 6.69 1.52
N SER A 43 -14.53 6.19 1.92
CA SER A 43 -13.25 6.89 1.91
C SER A 43 -12.18 6.09 1.17
N LEU A 44 -11.18 6.80 0.64
CA LEU A 44 -9.95 6.24 0.11
C LEU A 44 -8.88 6.25 1.22
N GLU A 45 -8.41 5.09 1.62
CA GLU A 45 -7.24 4.92 2.49
C GLU A 45 -5.99 4.69 1.62
N GLU A 46 -5.03 5.63 1.65
CA GLU A 46 -3.68 5.46 1.11
C GLU A 46 -2.74 5.05 2.25
N THR A 47 -2.10 3.90 2.11
CA THR A 47 -0.96 3.48 2.94
C THR A 47 0.32 3.60 2.12
N VAL A 48 1.26 4.42 2.60
CA VAL A 48 2.60 4.54 2.04
C VAL A 48 3.57 3.75 2.92
N THR A 49 4.30 2.83 2.32
CA THR A 49 5.29 1.99 2.98
C THR A 49 6.54 1.83 2.10
N THR A 50 7.58 1.19 2.62
CA THR A 50 8.85 0.98 1.91
C THR A 50 9.10 -0.50 1.65
N MET A 51 9.72 -0.80 0.50
CA MET A 51 10.18 -2.13 0.15
C MET A 51 11.65 -2.07 -0.25
N TYR A 52 12.48 -2.87 0.40
CA TYR A 52 13.89 -3.05 0.03
C TYR A 52 14.12 -4.42 -0.59
N VAL A 53 14.77 -4.45 -1.77
CA VAL A 53 15.16 -5.68 -2.46
C VAL A 53 16.69 -5.76 -2.54
N PRO A 54 17.35 -6.71 -1.84
CA PRO A 54 18.80 -6.88 -1.89
C PRO A 54 19.31 -7.18 -3.30
N LYS A 55 20.50 -6.64 -3.65
CA LYS A 55 21.12 -6.88 -4.97
C LYS A 55 21.41 -8.36 -5.23
N ASP A 56 21.74 -9.11 -4.18
CA ASP A 56 22.05 -10.53 -4.23
C ASP A 56 20.82 -11.42 -4.04
N ASN A 57 19.60 -10.85 -4.04
CA ASN A 57 18.36 -11.57 -3.84
C ASN A 57 18.27 -12.82 -4.74
N LYS A 58 17.98 -13.97 -4.12
CA LYS A 58 17.80 -15.24 -4.82
C LYS A 58 16.33 -15.62 -4.98
N LEU A 59 15.43 -14.99 -4.25
CA LEU A 59 14.01 -15.33 -4.25
C LEU A 59 13.32 -14.84 -5.53
N PRO A 60 12.54 -15.71 -6.20
CA PRO A 60 11.88 -15.35 -7.45
C PRO A 60 10.63 -14.48 -7.24
N TRP A 61 10.10 -14.41 -6.02
CA TRP A 61 8.83 -13.77 -5.70
C TRP A 61 8.95 -12.81 -4.53
N GLY A 62 8.21 -11.70 -4.61
CA GLY A 62 7.89 -10.81 -3.52
C GLY A 62 6.39 -10.87 -3.23
N THR A 63 5.97 -10.35 -2.09
CA THR A 63 4.55 -10.34 -1.70
C THR A 63 4.21 -9.08 -0.92
N VAL A 64 3.13 -8.42 -1.31
CA VAL A 64 2.47 -7.37 -0.51
C VAL A 64 1.24 -7.99 0.12
N ARG A 65 1.10 -7.85 1.43
CA ARG A 65 -0.03 -8.37 2.21
C ARG A 65 -0.67 -7.24 3.01
N GLY A 66 -1.98 -7.34 3.20
CA GLY A 66 -2.68 -6.57 4.21
C GLY A 66 -3.58 -7.49 5.03
N GLU A 67 -3.65 -7.20 6.32
CA GLU A 67 -4.51 -7.89 7.28
C GLU A 67 -5.99 -7.65 6.99
N ALA A 68 -6.84 -8.44 7.63
CA ALA A 68 -8.29 -8.26 7.60
C ALA A 68 -8.67 -6.81 7.98
N SER A 69 -9.53 -6.19 7.18
CA SER A 69 -9.98 -4.81 7.38
C SER A 69 -11.32 -4.57 6.70
N ASP A 70 -12.11 -3.61 7.19
CA ASP A 70 -13.36 -3.25 6.52
C ASP A 70 -13.06 -2.53 5.21
N VAL A 71 -13.20 -3.26 4.12
CA VAL A 71 -13.07 -2.76 2.75
C VAL A 71 -14.43 -2.82 2.06
N VAL A 72 -14.70 -1.85 1.20
CA VAL A 72 -15.93 -1.82 0.43
C VAL A 72 -15.85 -2.86 -0.67
N GLU A 73 -16.84 -3.76 -0.73
CA GLU A 73 -16.91 -4.78 -1.78
C GLU A 73 -16.86 -4.16 -3.18
N ARG A 74 -16.31 -4.93 -4.14
CA ARG A 74 -16.20 -4.57 -5.57
C ARG A 74 -15.24 -3.43 -5.88
N TYR A 75 -14.55 -2.87 -4.89
CA TYR A 75 -13.39 -2.01 -5.11
C TYR A 75 -12.11 -2.83 -4.93
N PRO A 76 -11.25 -2.93 -5.95
CA PRO A 76 -10.00 -3.64 -5.81
C PRO A 76 -9.03 -2.84 -4.93
N ILE A 77 -8.14 -3.56 -4.27
CA ILE A 77 -6.96 -2.99 -3.63
C ILE A 77 -5.96 -2.64 -4.73
N ILE A 78 -5.56 -1.37 -4.80
CA ILE A 78 -4.59 -0.89 -5.80
C ILE A 78 -3.22 -0.81 -5.14
N ILE A 79 -2.20 -1.34 -5.80
CA ILE A 79 -0.82 -1.36 -5.31
C ILE A 79 0.09 -0.74 -6.37
N GLN A 80 0.86 0.27 -5.99
CA GLN A 80 1.78 0.99 -6.87
C GLN A 80 3.17 1.03 -6.26
N PHE A 81 4.19 0.67 -7.04
CA PHE A 81 5.59 0.79 -6.62
C PHE A 81 6.24 1.96 -7.34
N TYR A 82 7.01 2.72 -6.59
CA TYR A 82 7.77 3.87 -7.03
C TYR A 82 9.25 3.66 -6.76
N LYS A 83 10.10 4.08 -7.70
CA LYS A 83 11.54 4.17 -7.49
C LYS A 83 11.94 5.64 -7.60
N GLY A 84 12.19 6.27 -6.44
CA GLY A 84 12.17 7.73 -6.37
C GLY A 84 10.75 8.25 -6.63
N GLU A 85 10.60 9.12 -7.62
CA GLU A 85 9.30 9.69 -8.02
C GLU A 85 8.63 8.92 -9.17
N ASP A 86 9.33 7.97 -9.80
CA ASP A 86 8.85 7.27 -10.98
C ASP A 86 7.97 6.06 -10.61
N PRO A 87 6.73 5.95 -11.12
CA PRO A 87 5.91 4.75 -10.97
C PRO A 87 6.45 3.64 -11.89
N VAL A 88 6.90 2.53 -11.30
CA VAL A 88 7.56 1.43 -12.03
C VAL A 88 6.76 0.13 -12.03
N HIS A 89 5.75 0.01 -11.16
CA HIS A 89 4.91 -1.18 -11.08
C HIS A 89 3.50 -0.83 -10.60
N PHE A 90 2.52 -1.55 -11.12
CA PHE A 90 1.10 -1.39 -10.78
C PHE A 90 0.42 -2.75 -10.70
N ALA A 91 -0.46 -2.91 -9.72
CA ALA A 91 -1.30 -4.08 -9.58
C ALA A 91 -2.67 -3.74 -8.97
N GLN A 92 -3.63 -4.60 -9.27
CA GLN A 92 -4.93 -4.64 -8.62
C GLN A 92 -5.17 -6.05 -8.11
N VAL A 93 -5.64 -6.16 -6.87
CA VAL A 93 -6.06 -7.42 -6.28
C VAL A 93 -7.40 -7.27 -5.58
N ASP A 94 -8.24 -8.29 -5.67
CA ASP A 94 -9.46 -8.34 -4.90
C ASP A 94 -9.13 -8.56 -3.42
N ALA A 95 -9.92 -7.95 -2.55
CA ALA A 95 -9.92 -8.32 -1.15
C ALA A 95 -10.64 -9.66 -0.96
N LYS A 96 -10.19 -10.45 0.01
CA LYS A 96 -10.87 -11.67 0.45
C LYS A 96 -12.13 -11.30 1.24
N GLY A 97 -12.95 -12.29 1.59
CA GLY A 97 -14.20 -12.07 2.33
C GLY A 97 -14.02 -11.46 3.73
N ASP A 98 -12.82 -11.51 4.29
CA ASP A 98 -12.44 -10.84 5.55
C ASP A 98 -11.75 -9.47 5.32
N GLY A 99 -11.69 -9.01 4.07
CA GLY A 99 -11.04 -7.79 3.65
C GLY A 99 -9.51 -7.84 3.60
N SER A 100 -8.89 -8.98 3.93
CA SER A 100 -7.44 -9.17 3.75
C SER A 100 -7.09 -9.30 2.26
N TYR A 101 -5.85 -9.03 1.89
CA TYR A 101 -5.39 -9.19 0.51
C TYR A 101 -3.95 -9.69 0.43
N GLU A 102 -3.63 -10.35 -0.67
CA GLU A 102 -2.28 -10.78 -1.01
C GLU A 102 -2.01 -10.51 -2.48
N TYR A 103 -0.93 -9.78 -2.76
CA TYR A 103 -0.40 -9.59 -4.09
C TYR A 103 0.99 -10.19 -4.21
N LYS A 104 1.14 -11.24 -5.02
CA LYS A 104 2.42 -11.90 -5.30
C LYS A 104 2.96 -11.47 -6.66
N PHE A 105 4.21 -11.03 -6.71
CA PHE A 105 4.85 -10.52 -7.94
C PHE A 105 6.22 -11.13 -8.15
N ARG A 106 6.65 -11.25 -9.41
CA ARG A 106 8.00 -11.74 -9.73
C ARG A 106 9.02 -10.66 -9.43
N VAL A 107 10.08 -11.05 -8.73
CA VAL A 107 11.23 -10.19 -8.42
C VAL A 107 12.42 -10.50 -9.33
N ARG A 108 12.43 -11.69 -9.94
CA ARG A 108 13.50 -12.15 -10.83
C ARG A 108 12.93 -12.72 -12.11
N ASN A 109 13.68 -12.56 -13.20
CA ASN A 109 13.40 -13.17 -14.49
C ASN A 109 14.62 -13.94 -15.00
N VAL A 110 14.44 -14.69 -16.08
CA VAL A 110 15.54 -15.30 -16.82
C VAL A 110 15.65 -14.58 -18.15
N ASP A 111 16.85 -14.11 -18.47
CA ASP A 111 17.20 -13.63 -19.80
C ASP A 111 17.15 -14.83 -20.76
N LEU A 112 16.32 -14.72 -21.80
CA LEU A 112 16.08 -15.83 -22.74
C LEU A 112 17.23 -16.03 -23.74
N GLU A 113 18.09 -15.03 -23.92
CA GLU A 113 19.24 -15.11 -24.82
C GLU A 113 20.46 -15.69 -24.11
N THR A 114 20.73 -15.25 -22.88
CA THR A 114 21.90 -15.67 -22.11
C THR A 114 21.63 -16.82 -21.14
N GLY A 115 20.36 -17.03 -20.75
CA GLY A 115 19.95 -17.97 -19.71
C GLY A 115 20.24 -17.49 -18.29
N GLU A 116 20.74 -16.26 -18.12
CA GLU A 116 21.09 -15.72 -16.81
C GLU A 116 19.88 -15.21 -16.03
N ALA A 117 19.94 -15.34 -14.70
CA ALA A 117 18.88 -14.86 -13.82
C ALA A 117 19.08 -13.38 -13.49
N ILE A 118 18.16 -12.53 -13.95
CA ILE A 118 18.18 -11.08 -13.76
C ILE A 118 17.19 -10.64 -12.68
N ASN A 119 17.53 -9.58 -11.96
CA ASN A 119 16.62 -8.95 -11.00
C ASN A 119 15.72 -7.94 -11.73
N ILE A 120 14.41 -8.07 -11.54
CA ILE A 120 13.41 -7.10 -12.02
C ILE A 120 13.35 -5.92 -11.06
N PHE A 121 13.44 -6.21 -9.76
CA PHE A 121 13.48 -5.20 -8.69
C PHE A 121 14.81 -5.29 -7.93
N GLU A 122 15.38 -4.14 -7.58
CA GLU A 122 16.60 -4.00 -6.80
C GLU A 122 16.62 -2.65 -6.06
N GLY A 123 17.04 -2.64 -4.80
CA GLY A 123 17.15 -1.45 -3.97
C GLY A 123 15.83 -1.03 -3.32
N ASP A 124 15.72 0.24 -2.97
CA ASP A 124 14.59 0.82 -2.26
C ASP A 124 13.45 1.24 -3.19
N TYR A 125 12.23 0.98 -2.76
CA TYR A 125 10.99 1.36 -3.41
C TYR A 125 10.01 1.94 -2.40
N THR A 126 9.25 2.94 -2.82
CA THR A 126 8.05 3.38 -2.10
C THR A 126 6.86 2.61 -2.64
N VAL A 127 6.11 1.95 -1.76
CA VAL A 127 4.92 1.19 -2.11
C VAL A 127 3.71 1.95 -1.58
N LYS A 128 2.80 2.31 -2.48
CA LYS A 128 1.52 2.91 -2.15
C LYS A 128 0.41 1.90 -2.33
N ILE A 129 -0.42 1.75 -1.31
CA ILE A 129 -1.55 0.84 -1.30
C ILE A 129 -2.81 1.65 -1.08
N TYR A 130 -3.79 1.47 -1.95
CA TYR A 130 -5.07 2.15 -1.89
C TYR A 130 -6.18 1.16 -1.63
N LYS A 131 -7.01 1.48 -0.63
CA LYS A 131 -8.20 0.71 -0.28
C LYS A 131 -9.39 1.66 -0.22
N VAL A 132 -10.54 1.19 -0.67
CA VAL A 132 -11.79 1.88 -0.41
C VAL A 132 -12.38 1.28 0.86
N ILE A 133 -12.60 2.11 1.87
CA ILE A 133 -13.12 1.73 3.17
C ILE A 133 -14.45 2.44 3.44
N PRO A 134 -15.35 1.87 4.25
CA PRO A 134 -16.48 2.63 4.78
C PRO A 134 -15.99 3.86 5.55
N ASN A 135 -16.77 4.94 5.55
CA ASN A 135 -16.45 6.10 6.38
C ASN A 135 -16.50 5.72 7.87
N ALA A 136 -15.50 6.13 8.65
CA ALA A 136 -15.47 5.92 10.10
C ALA A 136 -16.40 6.86 10.90
N ASN A 137 -17.32 7.57 10.24
CA ASN A 137 -18.26 8.47 10.89
C ASN A 137 -19.59 7.75 11.18
N ASP A 138 -19.62 6.99 12.27
CA ASP A 138 -20.84 6.84 13.07
C ASP A 138 -20.98 8.10 13.96
N LEU A 139 -21.38 9.22 13.36
CA LEU A 139 -21.82 10.40 14.11
C LEU A 139 -23.22 10.78 13.62
N ILE A 140 -24.20 10.09 14.21
CA ILE A 140 -25.58 10.58 14.38
C ILE A 140 -25.54 11.82 15.27
#